data_AF-A0AAD3NM82-F1
#
_entry.id   AF-A0AAD3NM82-F1
#
_cell.length_a   1.000
_cell.length_b   1.000
_cell.length_c   1.000
_cell.angle_alpha   90.00
_cell.angle_beta   90.00
_cell.angle_gamma   90.00
#
_symmetry.space_group_name_H-M   'P 1'
#
loop_
_entity.id
_entity.type
_entity.pdbx_description
1 polymer ?
#
loop_
_entity_poly.entity_id
_entity_poly.type
_entity_poly.pdbx_seq_one_letter_code
_entity_poly.pdbx_strand_id
1 'polypeptide(L)'
;MVRVLHKEQSEIHMDYVNAPDQLARGSASKNHTGKDSAVISAVSGRKLYRLVGVSFGLLCILQIALNISLRLTLYRPHNMTSGVEANCKILADSDRYFKQGWVYFQPSFYYISSTKKSWQDSRDDCLRRGADLVIINSREEQDFTRKFHKISWIGLTDRETKGEWKWVDGTPLTKRCWVEGASD
;
A
#
# COMPACT_ATOMS: atom_id res chain seq x y z
N MET A 1 -6.06 11.89 25.87
CA MET A 1 -6.47 11.54 24.50
C MET A 1 -5.21 11.27 23.71
N VAL A 2 -5.20 10.22 22.92
CA VAL A 2 -3.98 9.64 22.31
C VAL A 2 -4.18 9.50 20.82
N ARG A 3 -3.16 9.76 20.01
CA ARG A 3 -3.20 9.66 18.54
C ARG A 3 -2.15 8.66 18.03
N VAL A 4 -2.56 7.80 17.10
CA VAL A 4 -1.65 7.04 16.24
C VAL A 4 -1.81 7.55 14.82
N LEU A 5 -0.70 7.95 14.21
CA LEU A 5 -0.63 8.28 12.78
C LEU A 5 -0.46 6.99 11.99
N HIS A 6 -1.28 6.80 10.96
CA HIS A 6 -0.94 5.82 9.94
C HIS A 6 0.32 6.32 9.21
N LYS A 7 1.45 5.63 9.38
CA LYS A 7 2.68 5.98 8.67
C LYS A 7 2.50 5.56 7.20
N GLU A 8 2.06 6.49 6.36
CA GLU A 8 1.92 6.27 4.93
C GLU A 8 3.32 6.11 4.31
N GLN A 9 3.50 5.04 3.56
CA GLN A 9 4.74 4.72 2.87
C GLN A 9 4.68 5.39 1.49
N SER A 10 5.26 6.60 1.42
CA SER A 10 5.64 7.38 0.24
C SER A 10 4.56 7.73 -0.80
N GLU A 11 4.43 9.04 -1.01
CA GLU A 11 3.82 9.74 -2.15
C GLU A 11 4.06 9.04 -3.50
N ILE A 12 3.00 8.85 -4.29
CA ILE A 12 3.12 8.62 -5.73
C ILE A 12 2.40 9.77 -6.43
N HIS A 13 3.20 10.73 -6.90
CA HIS A 13 2.81 11.74 -7.87
C HIS A 13 2.43 11.03 -9.18
N MET A 14 1.17 11.16 -9.60
CA MET A 14 0.68 10.56 -10.84
C MET A 14 0.58 11.66 -11.90
N ASP A 15 1.59 11.77 -12.76
CA ASP A 15 1.51 12.63 -13.94
C ASP A 15 0.74 11.93 -15.07
N TYR A 16 -0.26 12.64 -15.56
CA TYR A 16 -1.22 12.20 -16.55
C TYR A 16 -0.79 12.70 -17.93
N VAL A 17 -0.63 11.83 -18.93
CA VAL A 17 -0.63 12.24 -20.35
C VAL A 17 -1.41 11.24 -21.20
N ASN A 18 -2.35 11.79 -21.98
CA ASN A 18 -3.25 11.12 -22.90
C ASN A 18 -2.61 10.88 -24.30
N ALA A 19 -3.15 9.86 -24.98
CA ALA A 19 -3.01 9.31 -26.36
C ALA A 19 -2.84 10.32 -27.54
N PRO A 20 -2.57 9.94 -28.83
CA PRO A 20 -3.05 8.73 -29.55
C PRO A 20 -2.20 8.07 -30.69
N ASP A 21 -2.83 7.03 -31.23
CA ASP A 21 -2.58 6.00 -32.28
C ASP A 21 -2.10 6.43 -33.69
N GLN A 22 -1.38 5.56 -34.43
CA GLN A 22 -1.57 5.25 -35.88
C GLN A 22 -0.66 4.11 -36.40
N LEU A 23 -1.30 2.97 -36.72
CA LEU A 23 -1.37 2.23 -38.02
C LEU A 23 -0.19 2.12 -39.03
N ALA A 24 -0.19 0.92 -39.67
CA ALA A 24 0.26 0.54 -41.03
C ALA A 24 1.73 0.10 -41.22
N ARG A 25 2.14 -0.81 -42.12
CA ARG A 25 1.55 -1.84 -43.02
C ARG A 25 2.75 -2.43 -43.81
N GLY A 26 2.68 -3.70 -44.24
CA GLY A 26 3.48 -4.26 -45.35
C GLY A 26 4.45 -5.37 -44.93
N SER A 27 4.74 -6.42 -45.71
CA SER A 27 4.14 -7.08 -46.87
C SER A 27 5.02 -8.33 -47.15
N ALA A 28 4.43 -9.32 -47.82
CA ALA A 28 4.97 -10.63 -48.16
C ALA A 28 6.37 -10.70 -48.82
N SER A 29 7.02 -11.86 -48.69
CA SER A 29 7.80 -12.46 -49.80
C SER A 29 7.77 -13.99 -49.74
N LYS A 30 7.82 -14.60 -50.93
CA LYS A 30 7.48 -15.97 -51.32
C LYS A 30 8.73 -16.81 -51.58
N ASN A 31 8.56 -18.13 -51.39
CA ASN A 31 9.10 -19.27 -52.15
C ASN A 31 10.61 -19.60 -52.10
N HIS A 32 10.91 -20.84 -51.70
CA HIS A 32 11.68 -21.74 -52.57
C HIS A 32 11.28 -23.21 -52.38
N THR A 33 10.98 -23.84 -53.51
CA THR A 33 10.70 -25.26 -53.76
C THR A 33 11.96 -26.12 -53.72
N GLY A 34 11.84 -27.39 -53.32
CA GLY A 34 12.90 -28.38 -53.52
C GLY A 34 12.61 -29.71 -52.82
N LYS A 35 12.02 -30.64 -53.57
CA LYS A 35 11.80 -32.07 -53.27
C LYS A 35 13.18 -32.78 -53.30
N ASP A 36 13.44 -33.83 -52.51
CA ASP A 36 13.46 -35.20 -53.05
C ASP A 36 13.47 -36.29 -51.96
N SER A 37 12.75 -37.37 -52.28
CA SER A 37 12.70 -38.70 -51.66
C SER A 37 14.09 -39.40 -51.68
N ALA A 38 14.42 -40.52 -51.02
CA ALA A 38 13.65 -41.64 -50.53
C ALA A 38 14.55 -42.60 -49.69
N VAL A 39 13.94 -43.25 -48.70
CA VAL A 39 14.07 -44.70 -48.35
C VAL A 39 15.42 -45.24 -47.83
N ILE A 40 15.50 -45.45 -46.51
CA ILE A 40 16.32 -46.51 -45.88
C ILE A 40 15.44 -47.37 -44.95
N SER A 41 15.43 -48.67 -45.23
CA SER A 41 15.14 -49.82 -44.35
C SER A 41 13.83 -49.85 -43.54
N ALA A 42 12.89 -50.68 -43.96
CA ALA A 42 11.61 -50.91 -43.29
C ALA A 42 11.62 -52.17 -42.41
N VAL A 43 12.17 -52.09 -41.19
CA VAL A 43 11.64 -52.83 -40.02
C VAL A 43 11.53 -51.86 -38.83
N SER A 44 10.29 -51.65 -38.38
CA SER A 44 9.85 -50.87 -37.22
C SER A 44 10.12 -49.35 -37.17
N GLY A 45 10.46 -48.72 -38.31
CA GLY A 45 10.55 -47.24 -38.40
C GLY A 45 9.25 -46.50 -38.03
N ARG A 46 8.08 -47.14 -38.20
CA ARG A 46 6.78 -46.58 -37.76
C ARG A 46 6.63 -46.48 -36.24
N LYS A 47 7.18 -47.44 -35.47
CA LYS A 47 7.13 -47.39 -34.00
C LYS A 47 8.11 -46.33 -33.46
N LEU A 48 9.28 -46.24 -34.08
CA LEU A 48 10.28 -45.24 -33.71
C LEU A 48 9.83 -43.81 -34.04
N TYR A 49 9.28 -43.57 -35.23
CA TYR A 49 8.75 -42.25 -35.60
C TYR A 49 7.55 -41.84 -34.74
N ARG A 50 6.70 -42.79 -34.34
CA ARG A 50 5.63 -42.54 -33.37
C ARG A 50 6.19 -42.18 -32.00
N LEU A 51 7.20 -42.90 -31.51
CA LEU A 51 7.84 -42.60 -30.22
C LEU A 51 8.49 -41.20 -30.25
N VAL A 52 9.30 -40.93 -31.27
CA VAL A 52 9.98 -39.64 -31.46
C VAL A 52 8.98 -38.51 -31.65
N GLY A 53 7.89 -38.73 -32.40
CA GLY A 53 6.82 -37.75 -32.57
C GLY A 53 6.04 -37.47 -31.28
N VAL A 54 5.78 -38.49 -30.46
CA VAL A 54 5.16 -38.32 -29.14
C VAL A 54 6.12 -37.58 -28.20
N SER A 55 7.40 -37.94 -28.17
CA SER A 55 8.41 -37.25 -27.37
C SER A 55 8.55 -35.79 -27.77
N PHE A 56 8.64 -35.50 -29.08
CA PHE A 56 8.72 -34.14 -29.59
C PHE A 56 7.45 -33.34 -29.29
N GLY A 57 6.27 -33.94 -29.45
CA GLY A 57 4.99 -33.33 -29.09
C GLY A 57 4.90 -32.97 -27.60
N LEU A 58 5.33 -33.88 -26.71
CA LEU A 58 5.37 -33.63 -25.27
C LEU A 58 6.36 -32.51 -24.92
N LEU A 59 7.54 -32.48 -25.56
CA LEU A 59 8.52 -31.40 -25.37
C LEU A 59 7.95 -30.05 -25.83
N CYS A 60 7.24 -29.99 -26.94
CA CYS A 60 6.56 -28.77 -27.39
C CYS A 60 5.49 -28.30 -26.41
N ILE A 61 4.68 -29.23 -25.88
CA ILE A 61 3.65 -28.90 -24.88
C ILE A 61 4.29 -28.35 -23.60
N LEU A 62 5.36 -28.99 -23.11
CA LEU A 62 6.10 -28.52 -21.94
C LEU A 62 6.73 -27.14 -22.18
N GLN A 63 7.30 -26.91 -23.37
CA GLN A 63 7.91 -25.63 -23.72
C GLN A 63 6.88 -24.50 -23.83
N ILE A 64 5.69 -24.79 -24.38
CA ILE A 64 4.56 -23.85 -24.44
C ILE A 64 4.04 -23.58 -23.03
N ALA A 65 3.82 -24.61 -22.22
CA ALA A 65 3.38 -24.47 -20.84
C ALA A 65 4.36 -23.62 -20.02
N LEU A 66 5.67 -23.89 -20.13
CA LEU A 66 6.71 -23.10 -19.46
C LEU A 66 6.72 -21.64 -19.94
N ASN A 67 6.56 -21.39 -21.24
CA ASN A 67 6.52 -20.03 -21.78
C ASN A 67 5.26 -19.28 -21.32
N ILE A 68 4.10 -19.95 -21.30
CA ILE A 68 2.84 -19.39 -20.77
C ILE A 68 2.96 -19.12 -19.27
N SER A 69 3.49 -20.07 -18.49
CA SER A 69 3.74 -19.90 -17.05
C SER A 69 4.71 -18.75 -16.80
N LEU A 70 5.82 -18.68 -17.53
CA LEU A 70 6.80 -17.60 -17.42
C LEU A 70 6.18 -16.26 -17.79
N ARG A 71 5.38 -16.19 -18.87
CA ARG A 71 4.64 -14.97 -19.22
C ARG A 71 3.59 -14.61 -18.18
N LEU A 72 2.90 -15.56 -17.55
CA LEU A 72 1.97 -15.29 -16.45
C LEU A 72 2.70 -14.79 -15.20
N THR A 73 3.90 -15.28 -14.92
CA THR A 73 4.74 -14.82 -13.80
C THR A 73 5.36 -13.44 -14.08
N LEU A 74 5.78 -13.17 -15.31
CA LEU A 74 6.37 -11.89 -15.74
C LEU A 74 5.30 -10.81 -16.05
N TYR A 75 4.11 -11.22 -16.49
CA TYR A 75 2.92 -10.38 -16.67
C TYR A 75 2.11 -10.24 -15.38
N ARG A 76 2.41 -11.01 -14.34
CA ARG A 76 1.91 -10.71 -13.00
C ARG A 76 2.39 -9.28 -12.71
N PRO A 77 1.49 -8.30 -12.57
CA PRO A 77 1.92 -6.96 -12.21
C PRO A 77 2.61 -7.11 -10.86
N HIS A 78 3.92 -6.89 -10.84
CA HIS A 78 4.73 -6.84 -9.63
C HIS A 78 4.31 -5.68 -8.69
N ASN A 79 3.22 -4.99 -9.05
CA ASN A 79 2.64 -3.84 -8.37
C ASN A 79 1.23 -4.11 -7.79
N MET A 80 0.63 -5.30 -7.99
CA MET A 80 -0.73 -5.58 -7.46
C MET A 80 -0.71 -6.41 -6.16
N THR A 81 0.39 -7.11 -5.87
CA THR A 81 0.48 -7.89 -4.62
C THR A 81 0.79 -6.99 -3.43
N SER A 82 1.59 -5.92 -3.63
CA SER A 82 1.88 -4.92 -2.59
C SER A 82 0.66 -4.09 -2.19
N GLY A 83 -0.17 -3.66 -3.14
CA GLY A 83 -1.36 -2.84 -2.86
C GLY A 83 -2.47 -3.61 -2.14
N VAL A 84 -2.74 -4.86 -2.54
CA VAL A 84 -3.73 -5.71 -1.85
C VAL A 84 -3.24 -6.14 -0.47
N GLU A 85 -1.96 -6.49 -0.32
CA GLU A 85 -1.38 -6.81 0.99
C GLU A 85 -1.33 -5.60 1.93
N ALA A 86 -0.96 -4.41 1.43
CA ALA A 86 -1.00 -3.17 2.20
C ALA A 86 -2.43 -2.84 2.62
N ASN A 87 -3.40 -2.90 1.70
CA ASN A 87 -4.80 -2.67 2.02
C ASN A 87 -5.36 -3.70 3.02
N CYS A 88 -4.99 -4.98 2.91
CA CYS A 88 -5.34 -6.00 3.89
C CYS A 88 -4.73 -5.72 5.27
N LYS A 89 -3.48 -5.22 5.33
CA LYS A 89 -2.86 -4.80 6.60
C LYS A 89 -3.58 -3.60 7.23
N ILE A 90 -3.92 -2.58 6.44
CA ILE A 90 -4.67 -1.41 6.91
C ILE A 90 -6.04 -1.82 7.47
N LEU A 91 -6.77 -2.67 6.74
CA LEU A 91 -8.08 -3.16 7.18
C LEU A 91 -7.97 -4.00 8.47
N ALA A 92 -6.97 -4.88 8.57
CA ALA A 92 -6.73 -5.69 9.76
C ALA A 92 -6.31 -4.83 10.98
N ASP A 93 -5.45 -3.83 10.78
CA ASP A 93 -5.06 -2.91 11.83
C ASP A 93 -6.25 -2.04 12.27
N SER A 94 -7.06 -1.57 11.33
CA SER A 94 -8.29 -0.83 11.59
C SER A 94 -9.28 -1.64 12.44
N ASP A 95 -9.55 -2.89 12.06
CA ASP A 95 -10.39 -3.82 12.84
C ASP A 95 -9.83 -4.04 14.26
N ARG A 96 -8.51 -4.22 14.38
CA ARG A 96 -7.85 -4.36 15.70
C ARG A 96 -8.05 -3.11 16.55
N TYR A 97 -7.86 -1.91 15.99
CA TYR A 97 -8.04 -0.65 16.70
C TYR A 97 -9.50 -0.45 17.13
N PHE A 98 -10.47 -0.75 16.27
CA PHE A 98 -11.88 -0.66 16.64
C PHE A 98 -12.27 -1.62 17.77
N LYS A 99 -11.77 -2.87 17.74
CA LYS A 99 -11.98 -3.85 18.82
C LYS A 99 -11.41 -3.39 20.17
N GLN A 100 -10.35 -2.58 20.14
CA GLN A 100 -9.74 -1.99 21.33
C GLN A 100 -10.40 -0.66 21.76
N GLY A 101 -11.46 -0.22 21.07
CA GLY A 101 -12.19 1.01 21.39
C GLY A 101 -11.53 2.29 20.88
N TRP A 102 -10.67 2.21 19.87
CA TRP A 102 -10.14 3.38 19.18
C TRP A 102 -11.15 3.91 18.18
N VAL A 103 -11.12 5.22 17.95
CA VAL A 103 -11.99 5.92 16.99
C VAL A 103 -11.14 6.45 15.85
N TYR A 104 -11.57 6.27 14.62
CA TYR A 104 -10.89 6.80 13.45
C TYR A 104 -11.41 8.20 13.09
N PHE A 105 -10.51 9.15 12.87
CA PHE A 105 -10.82 10.50 12.37
C PHE A 105 -9.61 11.12 11.66
N GLN A 106 -9.67 11.27 10.34
CA GLN A 106 -8.62 11.92 9.54
C GLN A 106 -7.15 11.49 9.80
N PRO A 107 -6.52 10.93 8.77
CA PRO A 107 -5.95 9.57 8.72
C PRO A 107 -5.34 9.01 10.03
N SER A 108 -6.04 9.14 11.16
CA SER A 108 -5.49 8.86 12.49
C SER A 108 -6.50 8.12 13.36
N PHE A 109 -5.99 7.30 14.28
CA PHE A 109 -6.79 6.63 15.31
C PHE A 109 -6.61 7.33 16.64
N TYR A 110 -7.70 7.48 17.39
CA TYR A 110 -7.74 8.16 18.68
C TYR A 110 -8.22 7.22 19.77
N TYR A 111 -7.52 7.26 20.90
CA TYR A 111 -7.95 6.58 22.12
C TYR A 111 -8.31 7.60 23.20
N ILE A 112 -9.51 7.46 23.74
CA ILE A 112 -9.99 8.26 24.87
C ILE A 112 -9.89 7.41 26.13
N SER A 113 -8.84 7.66 26.94
CA SER A 113 -8.67 6.98 28.23
C SER A 113 -9.89 7.20 29.14
N SER A 114 -10.33 6.13 29.80
CA SER A 114 -11.31 6.18 30.89
C SER A 114 -10.68 6.49 32.25
N THR A 115 -9.35 6.44 32.36
CA THR A 115 -8.62 6.60 33.62
C THR A 115 -8.01 8.00 33.73
N LYS A 116 -8.14 8.60 34.92
CA LYS A 116 -7.49 9.85 35.26
C LYS A 116 -6.08 9.56 35.76
N LYS A 117 -5.08 10.20 35.15
CA LYS A 117 -3.66 10.04 35.43
C LYS A 117 -2.98 11.41 35.40
N SER A 118 -1.75 11.52 35.91
CA SER A 118 -0.94 12.71 35.66
C SER A 118 -0.64 12.85 34.15
N TRP A 119 -0.18 14.02 33.71
CA TRP A 119 0.20 14.21 32.30
C TRP A 119 1.30 13.20 31.88
N GLN A 120 2.31 13.01 32.73
CA GLN A 120 3.41 12.07 32.46
C GLN A 120 2.91 10.63 32.39
N ASP A 121 2.16 10.17 33.40
CA ASP A 121 1.65 8.80 33.42
C ASP A 121 0.68 8.53 32.27
N SER A 122 -0.02 9.58 31.81
CA SER A 122 -0.87 9.51 30.62
C SER A 122 -0.02 9.32 29.38
N ARG A 123 1.04 10.13 29.19
CA ARG A 123 1.96 9.99 28.07
C ARG A 123 2.63 8.63 28.04
N ASP A 124 3.10 8.13 29.18
CA ASP A 124 3.73 6.80 29.28
C ASP A 124 2.73 5.69 28.94
N ASP A 125 1.44 5.84 29.28
CA ASP A 125 0.37 4.94 28.83
C ASP A 125 0.16 4.98 27.32
N CYS A 126 0.24 6.16 26.71
CA CYS A 126 0.16 6.33 25.26
C CYS A 126 1.31 5.60 24.56
N LEU A 127 2.54 5.85 25.01
CA LEU A 127 3.76 5.29 24.42
C LEU A 127 3.77 3.77 24.50
N ARG A 128 3.34 3.19 25.63
CA ARG A 128 3.17 1.73 25.77
C ARG A 128 2.15 1.13 24.81
N ARG A 129 1.22 1.93 24.27
CA ARG A 129 0.23 1.51 23.26
C ARG A 129 0.70 1.76 21.82
N GLY A 130 1.94 2.22 21.61
CA GLY A 130 2.47 2.56 20.29
C GLY A 130 1.95 3.88 19.74
N ALA A 131 1.61 4.83 20.63
CA ALA A 131 0.97 6.09 20.31
C ALA A 131 1.55 7.24 21.16
N ASP A 132 1.11 8.48 20.96
CA ASP A 132 1.46 9.60 21.86
C ASP A 132 0.22 10.46 22.14
N LEU A 133 0.27 11.32 23.16
CA LEU A 133 -0.78 12.27 23.46
C LEU A 133 -1.08 13.13 22.22
N VAL A 134 -2.36 13.41 21.99
CA VAL A 134 -2.82 14.07 20.76
C VAL A 134 -2.20 15.46 20.58
N ILE A 135 -1.68 15.71 19.38
CA ILE A 135 -1.30 17.03 18.89
C ILE A 135 -2.46 17.54 18.03
N ILE A 136 -2.97 18.73 18.34
CA ILE A 136 -4.10 19.32 17.62
C ILE A 136 -3.56 20.23 16.51
N ASN A 137 -3.65 19.77 15.27
CA ASN A 137 -3.07 20.44 14.11
C ASN A 137 -4.11 21.17 13.24
N SER A 138 -5.41 20.95 13.46
CA SER A 138 -6.48 21.58 12.68
C SER A 138 -7.70 21.96 13.53
N ARG A 139 -8.55 22.85 13.02
CA ARG A 139 -9.83 23.19 13.66
C ARG A 139 -10.76 21.96 13.70
N GLU A 140 -10.75 21.16 12.65
CA GLU A 140 -11.57 19.94 12.56
C GLU A 140 -11.15 18.91 13.61
N GLU A 141 -9.84 18.76 13.84
CA GLU A 141 -9.30 17.92 14.93
C GLU A 141 -9.69 18.49 16.30
N GLN A 142 -9.57 19.81 16.49
CA GLN A 142 -10.02 20.49 17.70
C GLN A 142 -11.51 20.25 17.98
N ASP A 143 -12.37 20.36 16.97
CA ASP A 143 -13.81 20.15 17.08
C ASP A 143 -14.15 18.68 17.31
N PHE A 144 -13.45 17.76 16.65
CA PHE A 144 -13.57 16.33 16.90
C PHE A 144 -13.24 15.98 18.37
N THR A 145 -12.13 16.51 18.92
CA THR A 145 -11.76 16.26 20.32
C THR A 145 -12.78 16.80 21.33
N ARG A 146 -13.51 17.87 21.00
CA ARG A 146 -14.54 18.47 21.87
C ARG A 146 -15.80 17.62 21.99
N LYS A 147 -16.14 16.82 20.98
CA LYS A 147 -17.33 15.95 20.96
C LYS A 147 -17.32 14.87 22.04
N PHE A 148 -16.16 14.55 22.62
CA PHE A 148 -16.07 13.51 23.65
C PHE A 148 -16.51 13.97 25.03
N HIS A 149 -16.76 15.27 25.25
CA HIS A 149 -17.23 15.83 26.53
C HIS A 149 -16.44 15.36 27.77
N LYS A 150 -15.15 15.06 27.59
CA LYS A 150 -14.25 14.55 28.65
C LYS A 150 -13.02 15.42 28.76
N ILE A 151 -12.73 15.86 29.99
CA ILE A 151 -11.44 16.49 30.31
C ILE A 151 -10.35 15.42 30.16
N SER A 152 -9.47 15.61 29.18
CA SER A 152 -8.42 14.67 28.81
C SER A 152 -7.11 15.41 28.59
N TRP A 153 -5.99 14.81 28.99
CA TRP A 153 -4.68 15.32 28.63
C TRP A 153 -4.47 15.28 27.11
N ILE A 154 -3.82 16.32 26.60
CA ILE A 154 -3.33 16.46 25.23
C ILE A 154 -1.80 16.59 25.24
N GLY A 155 -1.18 16.54 24.08
CA GLY A 155 0.27 16.55 23.93
C GLY A 155 0.96 17.88 24.22
N LEU A 156 0.26 18.87 24.77
CA LEU A 156 0.80 20.21 25.01
C LEU A 156 1.42 20.29 26.42
N THR A 157 2.66 20.79 26.53
CA THR A 157 3.39 20.90 27.80
C THR A 157 4.40 22.05 27.81
N ASP A 158 4.68 22.62 28.99
CA ASP A 158 5.73 23.63 29.23
C ASP A 158 6.76 23.15 30.27
N ARG A 159 6.85 21.84 30.49
CA ARG A 159 7.67 21.25 31.56
C ARG A 159 9.17 21.42 31.35
N GLU A 160 9.63 21.58 30.11
CA GLU A 160 11.04 21.83 29.80
C GLU A 160 11.43 23.26 30.20
N THR A 161 10.68 24.24 29.71
CA THR A 161 10.87 25.66 30.02
C THR A 161 9.52 26.26 30.35
N LYS A 162 9.35 26.69 31.60
CA LYS A 162 8.11 27.31 32.06
C LYS A 162 7.77 28.52 31.18
N GLY A 163 6.57 28.53 30.61
CA GLY A 163 6.12 29.57 29.68
C GLY A 163 6.40 29.31 28.20
N GLU A 164 7.21 28.31 27.86
CA GLU A 164 7.42 27.85 26.48
C GLU A 164 6.63 26.57 26.21
N TRP A 165 5.41 26.73 25.70
CA TRP A 165 4.56 25.60 25.36
C TRP A 165 5.05 24.89 24.11
N LYS A 166 5.24 23.57 24.22
CA LYS A 166 5.61 22.67 23.13
C LYS A 166 4.69 21.45 23.09
N TRP A 167 4.54 20.89 21.91
CA TRP A 167 3.88 19.61 21.70
C TRP A 167 4.83 18.45 22.05
N VAL A 168 4.29 17.25 22.22
CA VAL A 168 5.05 16.03 22.54
C VAL A 168 6.08 15.64 21.48
N ASP A 169 5.94 16.16 20.25
CA ASP A 169 6.92 16.02 19.15
C ASP A 169 8.03 17.10 19.18
N GLY A 170 7.98 18.00 20.16
CA GLY A 170 8.94 19.09 20.35
C GLY A 170 8.60 20.37 19.58
N THR A 171 7.56 20.37 18.74
CA THR A 171 7.16 21.58 18.00
C THR A 171 6.58 22.64 18.95
N PRO A 172 6.92 23.92 18.78
CA PRO A 172 6.38 24.97 19.64
C PRO A 172 4.89 25.20 19.36
N LEU A 173 4.15 25.59 20.40
CA LEU A 173 2.77 26.04 20.24
C LEU A 173 2.75 27.31 19.39
N THR A 174 2.40 27.16 18.12
CA THR A 174 2.30 28.31 17.23
C THR A 174 0.95 28.99 17.48
N LYS A 175 0.94 30.29 17.84
CA LYS A 175 -0.26 31.11 18.11
C LYS A 175 -1.17 31.35 16.89
N ARG A 176 -1.19 30.47 15.89
CA ARG A 176 -2.24 30.51 14.85
C ARG A 176 -3.48 29.79 15.37
N CYS A 177 -3.99 30.23 16.52
CA CYS A 177 -5.40 30.09 16.82
C CYS A 177 -6.12 30.95 15.79
N TRP A 178 -6.59 30.29 14.73
CA TRP A 178 -7.68 30.69 13.84
C TRP A 178 -8.23 32.10 14.13
N VAL A 179 -7.55 33.12 13.61
CA VAL A 179 -8.17 34.43 13.43
C VAL A 179 -9.11 34.26 12.24
N GLU A 180 -10.34 33.85 12.50
CA GLU A 180 -11.42 34.18 11.58
C GLU A 180 -11.61 35.70 11.66
N GLY A 181 -11.27 36.41 10.58
CA GLY A 181 -11.66 37.81 10.39
C GLY A 181 -10.55 38.86 10.39
N ALA A 182 -9.35 38.58 9.88
CA ALA A 182 -8.41 39.63 9.48
C ALA A 182 -8.25 39.64 7.95
N SER A 183 -9.31 40.03 7.28
CA SER A 183 -9.25 40.60 5.93
C SER A 183 -10.05 41.89 6.03
N ASP A 184 -9.33 43.02 5.97
CA ASP A 184 -9.87 44.35 5.72
C ASP A 184 -10.64 44.38 4.40
#